data_AF-A0AAW1UNF3-F1
#
_entry.id   AF-A0AAW1UNF3-F1
#
_cell.length_a   1.000
_cell.length_b   1.000
_cell.length_c   1.000
_cell.angle_alpha   90.00
_cell.angle_beta   90.00
_cell.angle_gamma   90.00
#
_symmetry.space_group_name_H-M   'P 1'
#
loop_
_entity.id
_entity.type
_entity.pdbx_description
1 polymer ?
#
loop_
_entity_poly.entity_id
_entity_poly.type
_entity_poly.pdbx_seq_one_letter_code
_entity_poly.pdbx_strand_id
1 'polypeptide(L)'
;MKIIFGAKFANNSKMKKISLGNIYLEMIKTQTFHLRRRSSYDPIDHFAQFLWAHNTRYPDRIDKYNNIHDMEWVQKYLRQNPRSFFPFHLVWNENFAAIKIQSYMRGYWVRKQENIQEVRKFWKQLKDENKSSGTSLSRRFYTIDEDYKSQFEK
;
A
#
# COMPACT_ATOMS: atom_id res chain seq x y z
N MET A 1 25.02 9.13 32.38
CA MET A 1 23.84 9.99 32.13
C MET A 1 22.63 9.09 31.89
N LYS A 2 21.71 9.03 32.85
CA LYS A 2 20.43 8.30 32.75
C LYS A 2 19.37 9.28 32.24
N ILE A 3 18.79 9.03 31.07
CA ILE A 3 17.61 9.77 30.61
C ILE A 3 16.41 8.85 30.81
N ILE A 4 15.63 9.15 31.85
CA ILE A 4 14.37 8.47 32.18
C ILE A 4 13.28 9.16 31.36
N PHE A 5 12.83 8.55 30.26
CA PHE A 5 11.58 8.97 29.61
C PHE A 5 10.41 8.21 30.22
N GLY A 6 9.95 8.71 31.37
CA GLY A 6 8.66 8.38 31.93
C GLY A 6 7.55 9.15 31.22
N ALA A 7 7.12 8.67 30.05
CA ALA A 7 5.85 9.09 29.48
C ALA A 7 4.79 8.08 29.92
N LYS A 8 4.04 8.43 30.98
CA LYS A 8 2.81 7.75 31.37
C LYS A 8 1.87 7.76 30.15
N PHE A 9 1.73 6.62 29.47
CA PHE A 9 0.66 6.41 28.50
C PHE A 9 -0.66 6.50 29.26
N ALA A 10 -1.30 7.66 29.22
CA ALA A 10 -2.64 7.83 29.72
C ALA A 10 -3.55 6.85 28.97
N ASN A 11 -4.20 5.99 29.74
CA ASN A 11 -5.23 5.06 29.32
C ASN A 11 -6.25 5.76 28.42
N ASN A 12 -6.20 5.48 27.11
CA ASN A 12 -7.25 5.87 26.20
C ASN A 12 -8.03 4.62 25.79
N SER A 13 -8.82 4.10 26.73
CA SER A 13 -9.76 2.97 26.55
C SER A 13 -10.95 3.29 25.63
N LYS A 14 -10.82 4.29 24.75
CA LYS A 14 -11.86 4.72 23.81
C LYS A 14 -11.30 5.03 22.42
N MET A 15 -10.36 4.23 21.93
CA MET A 15 -10.28 4.01 20.47
C MET A 15 -11.48 3.12 20.07
N LYS A 16 -12.71 3.67 20.20
CA LYS A 16 -13.89 3.08 19.60
C LYS A 16 -13.52 2.81 18.14
N LYS A 17 -13.91 1.64 17.59
CA LYS A 17 -13.86 1.39 16.15
C LYS A 17 -14.79 2.39 15.47
N ILE A 18 -14.32 3.61 15.27
CA ILE A 18 -15.08 4.65 14.59
C ILE A 18 -15.05 4.24 13.12
N SER A 19 -16.20 3.78 12.61
CA SER A 19 -16.43 3.59 11.19
C SER A 19 -15.96 4.84 10.44
N LEU A 20 -15.26 4.66 9.32
CA LEU A 20 -14.74 5.76 8.49
C LEU A 20 -15.82 6.81 8.16
N GLY A 21 -17.10 6.40 8.07
CA GLY A 21 -18.23 7.30 7.85
C GLY A 21 -18.49 8.27 9.01
N ASN A 22 -18.27 7.85 10.27
CA ASN A 22 -18.49 8.72 11.43
C ASN A 22 -17.38 9.78 11.58
N ILE A 23 -16.15 9.46 11.16
CA ILE A 23 -15.06 10.44 11.10
C ILE A 23 -15.39 11.51 10.05
N TYR A 24 -15.86 11.08 8.87
CA TYR A 24 -16.21 11.96 7.77
C TYR A 24 -17.32 12.96 8.15
N LEU A 25 -18.37 12.49 8.82
CA LEU A 25 -19.47 13.35 9.28
C LEU A 25 -19.04 14.36 10.35
N GLU A 26 -18.18 13.97 11.29
CA GLU A 26 -17.64 14.90 12.30
C GLU A 26 -16.69 15.95 11.69
N MET A 27 -15.91 15.58 10.67
CA MET A 27 -15.05 16.52 9.96
C MET A 27 -15.83 17.55 9.14
N ILE A 28 -16.97 17.17 8.55
CA ILE A 28 -17.88 18.11 7.88
C ILE A 28 -18.48 19.11 8.89
N LYS A 29 -18.90 18.63 10.08
CA LYS A 29 -19.50 19.48 11.12
C LYS A 29 -18.55 20.51 11.71
N THR A 30 -17.25 20.21 11.77
CA THR A 30 -16.24 21.06 12.42
C THR A 30 -15.75 22.24 11.58
N GLN A 31 -16.28 22.47 10.37
CA GLN A 31 -16.06 23.67 9.53
C GLN A 31 -14.60 24.02 9.14
N THR A 32 -13.59 23.34 9.67
CA THR A 32 -12.17 23.56 9.36
C THR A 32 -11.76 23.07 7.96
N PHE A 33 -12.59 22.23 7.33
CA PHE A 33 -12.36 21.71 5.99
C PHE A 33 -12.43 22.79 4.88
N HIS A 34 -13.30 23.79 5.05
CA HIS A 34 -13.44 24.89 4.08
C HIS A 34 -12.25 25.86 4.06
N LEU A 35 -11.41 25.84 5.10
CA LEU A 35 -10.25 26.74 5.24
C LEU A 35 -8.98 26.18 4.58
N ARG A 36 -8.95 24.90 4.21
CA ARG A 36 -7.79 24.33 3.51
C ARG A 36 -7.87 24.77 2.05
N ARG A 37 -6.94 25.65 1.63
CA ARG A 37 -6.87 26.07 0.22
C ARG A 37 -6.81 24.83 -0.67
N ARG A 38 -7.82 24.68 -1.53
CA ARG A 38 -7.88 23.58 -2.49
C ARG A 38 -6.83 23.86 -3.55
N SER A 39 -5.71 23.16 -3.47
CA SER A 39 -4.80 23.08 -4.60
C SER A 39 -5.41 22.13 -5.62
N SER A 40 -5.36 22.49 -6.91
CA SER A 40 -5.70 21.56 -8.00
C SER A 40 -4.70 20.40 -8.10
N TYR A 41 -3.57 20.50 -7.40
CA TYR A 41 -2.51 19.51 -7.40
C TYR A 41 -2.82 18.37 -6.42
N ASP A 42 -2.97 17.15 -6.95
CA ASP A 42 -2.98 15.91 -6.18
C ASP A 42 -1.58 15.28 -6.21
N PRO A 43 -0.88 15.18 -5.07
CA PRO A 43 0.45 14.58 -5.00
C PRO A 43 0.48 13.13 -5.49
N ILE A 44 -0.60 12.37 -5.30
CA ILE A 44 -0.67 10.96 -5.74
C ILE A 44 -0.67 10.89 -7.27
N ASP A 45 -1.43 11.77 -7.92
CA ASP A 45 -1.49 11.84 -9.38
C ASP A 45 -0.13 12.24 -9.97
N HIS A 46 0.55 13.19 -9.33
CA HIS A 46 1.91 13.55 -9.72
C HIS A 46 2.88 12.37 -9.59
N PHE A 47 2.86 11.64 -8.48
CA PHE A 47 3.72 10.46 -8.33
C PHE A 47 3.38 9.36 -9.34
N ALA A 48 2.10 9.13 -9.61
CA ALA A 48 1.69 8.15 -10.61
C ALA A 48 2.19 8.53 -12.02
N GLN A 49 2.06 9.81 -12.39
CA GLN A 49 2.61 10.34 -13.65
C GLN A 49 4.13 10.19 -13.71
N PHE A 50 4.82 10.60 -12.65
CA PHE A 50 6.28 10.54 -12.56
C PHE A 50 6.79 9.10 -12.70
N LEU A 51 6.21 8.15 -11.98
CA LEU A 51 6.57 6.74 -12.05
C LEU A 51 6.25 6.10 -13.41
N TRP A 52 5.15 6.54 -14.05
CA TRP A 52 4.80 6.07 -15.38
C TRP A 52 5.80 6.53 -16.45
N ALA A 53 6.23 7.80 -16.37
CA ALA A 53 7.22 8.38 -17.28
C ALA A 53 8.61 7.77 -17.07
N HIS A 54 9.05 7.59 -15.81
CA HIS A 54 10.39 7.09 -15.47
C HIS A 54 10.51 5.56 -15.42
N ASN A 55 9.64 4.84 -16.14
CA ASN A 55 9.72 3.39 -16.18
C ASN A 55 10.86 2.93 -17.09
N THR A 56 11.90 2.31 -16.53
CA THR A 56 13.08 1.82 -17.27
C THR A 56 12.75 0.83 -18.38
N ARG A 57 11.60 0.16 -18.31
CA ARG A 57 11.14 -0.76 -19.35
C ARG A 57 10.61 -0.04 -20.61
N TYR A 58 10.25 1.23 -20.50
CA TYR A 58 9.65 2.01 -21.58
C TYR A 58 10.26 3.42 -21.62
N PRO A 59 11.51 3.56 -22.10
CA PRO A 59 12.25 4.84 -22.07
C PRO A 59 11.56 5.94 -22.90
N ASP A 60 10.89 5.58 -23.99
CA ASP A 60 10.18 6.51 -24.90
C ASP A 60 9.06 7.33 -24.22
N ARG A 61 8.68 6.97 -22.98
CA ARG A 61 7.64 7.66 -22.22
C ARG A 61 8.12 8.94 -21.55
N ILE A 62 9.43 9.08 -21.34
CA ILE A 62 10.01 10.27 -20.72
C ILE A 62 9.75 11.50 -21.60
N ASP A 63 9.85 11.34 -22.92
CA ASP A 63 9.63 12.41 -23.90
C ASP A 63 8.14 12.75 -24.07
N LYS A 64 7.24 11.82 -23.69
CA LYS A 64 5.77 12.00 -23.73
C LYS A 64 5.24 12.34 -22.34
N TYR A 65 5.76 13.40 -21.73
CA TYR A 65 5.32 13.88 -20.42
C TYR A 65 3.95 14.60 -20.51
N ASN A 66 2.88 13.84 -20.79
CA ASN A 66 1.50 14.33 -20.79
C ASN A 66 0.93 14.29 -19.37
N ASN A 67 -0.01 15.20 -19.06
CA ASN A 67 -0.77 15.15 -17.82
C ASN A 67 -1.45 13.77 -17.70
N ILE A 68 -1.48 13.19 -16.49
CA ILE A 68 -2.09 11.88 -16.26
C ILE A 68 -3.56 11.83 -16.68
N HIS A 69 -4.27 12.96 -16.59
CA HIS A 69 -5.68 13.06 -16.98
C HIS A 69 -5.90 13.05 -18.50
N ASP A 70 -4.86 13.32 -19.29
CA ASP A 70 -4.94 13.33 -20.76
C ASP A 70 -4.67 11.94 -21.35
N MET A 71 -4.22 10.99 -20.54
CA MET A 71 -3.94 9.63 -21.00
C MET A 71 -5.25 8.88 -21.25
N GLU A 72 -5.43 8.34 -22.47
CA GLU A 72 -6.67 7.65 -22.89
C GLU A 72 -7.07 6.51 -21.95
N TRP A 73 -6.09 5.72 -21.50
CA TRP A 73 -6.34 4.60 -20.59
C TRP A 73 -6.79 5.08 -19.21
N VAL A 74 -6.29 6.23 -18.74
CA VAL A 74 -6.71 6.84 -17.46
C VAL A 74 -8.14 7.34 -17.58
N GLN A 75 -8.47 8.07 -18.66
CA GLN A 75 -9.83 8.55 -18.89
C GLN A 75 -10.84 7.40 -19.02
N LYS A 76 -10.47 6.31 -19.70
CA LYS A 76 -11.30 5.10 -19.79
C LYS A 76 -11.51 4.48 -18.41
N TYR A 77 -10.45 4.40 -17.60
CA TYR A 77 -10.53 3.84 -16.25
C TYR A 77 -11.38 4.70 -15.32
N LEU A 78 -11.19 6.02 -15.32
CA LEU A 78 -11.94 6.97 -14.47
C LEU A 78 -13.44 7.03 -14.84
N ARG A 79 -13.79 6.79 -16.11
CA ARG A 79 -15.19 6.63 -16.53
C ARG A 79 -15.85 5.39 -15.95
N GLN A 80 -15.11 4.27 -15.88
CA GLN A 80 -15.63 3.02 -15.30
C GLN A 80 -15.59 3.03 -13.77
N ASN A 81 -14.61 3.71 -13.18
CA ASN A 81 -14.35 3.77 -11.76
C ASN A 81 -14.21 5.24 -11.33
N PRO A 82 -15.34 5.96 -11.14
CA PRO A 82 -15.28 7.36 -10.74
C PRO A 82 -14.56 7.51 -9.41
N ARG A 83 -13.63 8.46 -9.33
CA ARG A 83 -12.90 8.75 -8.09
C ARG A 83 -13.89 9.28 -7.05
N SER A 84 -13.69 8.90 -5.79
CA SER A 84 -14.40 9.52 -4.68
C SER A 84 -14.21 11.04 -4.71
N PHE A 85 -15.27 11.80 -4.40
CA PHE A 85 -15.25 13.26 -4.42
C PHE A 85 -14.12 13.85 -3.55
N PHE A 86 -13.74 13.16 -2.48
CA PHE A 86 -12.56 13.48 -1.70
C PHE A 86 -11.57 12.32 -1.66
N PRO A 87 -10.30 12.54 -2.05
CA PRO A 87 -9.27 11.53 -1.90
C PRO A 87 -8.93 11.34 -0.42
N PHE A 88 -8.78 10.09 0.00
CA PHE A 88 -8.65 9.72 1.42
C PHE A 88 -7.51 10.44 2.14
N HIS A 89 -6.38 10.65 1.47
CA HIS A 89 -5.21 11.28 2.06
C HIS A 89 -5.43 12.76 2.43
N LEU A 90 -6.37 13.45 1.78
CA LEU A 90 -6.75 14.83 2.14
C LEU A 90 -7.70 14.89 3.35
N VAL A 91 -8.40 13.78 3.63
CA VAL A 91 -9.41 13.66 4.68
C VAL A 91 -8.80 13.22 6.01
N TRP A 92 -7.60 12.62 6.02
CA TRP A 92 -7.05 12.07 7.25
C TRP A 92 -6.64 13.15 8.26
N ASN A 93 -6.94 12.89 9.53
CA ASN A 93 -6.34 13.64 10.63
C ASN A 93 -4.84 13.26 10.77
N GLU A 94 -4.07 14.12 11.41
CA GLU A 94 -2.62 13.95 11.53
C GLU A 94 -2.23 12.64 12.22
N ASN A 95 -2.87 12.30 13.33
CA ASN A 95 -2.61 11.07 14.08
C ASN A 95 -2.86 9.80 13.24
N PHE A 96 -3.97 9.77 12.50
CA PHE A 96 -4.35 8.66 11.64
C PHE A 96 -3.41 8.56 10.43
N ALA A 97 -3.04 9.69 9.83
CA ALA A 97 -2.05 9.73 8.77
C ALA A 97 -0.70 9.18 9.25
N ALA A 98 -0.25 9.58 10.44
CA ALA A 98 0.98 9.08 11.05
C ALA A 98 0.93 7.57 11.28
N ILE A 99 -0.17 7.04 11.83
CA ILE A 99 -0.36 5.59 12.01
C ILE A 99 -0.28 4.86 10.67
N LYS A 100 -0.94 5.38 9.63
CA LYS A 100 -0.91 4.78 8.29
C LYS A 100 0.51 4.77 7.72
N ILE A 101 1.20 5.90 7.72
CA ILE A 101 2.58 6.01 7.23
C ILE A 101 3.49 5.04 7.98
N GLN A 102 3.44 5.02 9.32
CA GLN A 102 4.23 4.11 10.14
C GLN A 102 3.94 2.64 9.82
N SER A 103 2.67 2.27 9.62
CA SER A 103 2.31 0.89 9.28
C SER A 103 2.89 0.46 7.93
N TYR A 104 2.85 1.32 6.91
CA TYR A 104 3.46 1.06 5.61
C TYR A 104 4.98 0.95 5.71
N MET A 105 5.63 1.85 6.47
CA MET A 105 7.08 1.85 6.66
C MET A 105 7.57 0.58 7.37
N ARG A 106 6.88 0.14 8.43
CA ARG A 106 7.20 -1.14 9.09
C ARG A 106 7.13 -2.31 8.11
N GLY A 107 6.06 -2.38 7.31
CA GLY A 107 5.94 -3.42 6.28
C GLY A 107 7.02 -3.32 5.20
N TYR A 108 7.41 -2.11 4.79
CA TYR A 108 8.49 -1.91 3.84
C TYR A 108 9.84 -2.39 4.38
N TRP A 109 10.19 -2.05 5.63
CA TRP A 109 11.45 -2.47 6.24
C TRP A 109 11.57 -3.99 6.31
N VAL A 110 10.50 -4.68 6.69
CA VAL A 110 10.45 -6.15 6.65
C VAL A 110 10.68 -6.66 5.24
N ARG A 111 9.96 -6.14 4.24
CA ARG A 111 10.15 -6.54 2.83
C ARG A 111 11.50 -6.15 2.23
N LYS A 112 12.24 -5.25 2.86
CA LYS A 112 13.58 -4.86 2.42
C LYS A 112 14.64 -5.88 2.86
N GLN A 113 14.37 -6.67 3.90
CA GLN A 113 15.31 -7.68 4.39
C GLN A 113 15.63 -8.72 3.31
N GLU A 114 16.89 -9.12 3.20
CA GLU A 114 17.41 -9.96 2.13
C GLU A 114 16.76 -11.36 2.13
N ASN A 115 16.73 -12.02 3.29
CA ASN A 115 16.05 -13.29 3.51
C ASN A 115 14.59 -13.28 3.02
N ILE A 116 13.86 -12.19 3.29
CA ILE A 116 12.47 -12.04 2.87
C ILE A 116 12.38 -11.83 1.36
N GLN A 117 13.33 -11.11 0.77
CA GLN A 117 13.38 -10.90 -0.69
C GLN A 117 13.71 -12.18 -1.45
N GLU A 118 14.59 -13.04 -0.92
CA GLU A 118 14.86 -14.37 -1.47
C GLU A 118 13.60 -15.22 -1.50
N VAL A 119 12.88 -15.31 -0.38
CA VAL A 119 11.61 -16.04 -0.29
C VAL A 119 10.59 -15.48 -1.31
N ARG A 120 10.50 -14.15 -1.46
CA ARG A 120 9.60 -13.54 -2.44
C ARG A 120 9.99 -13.83 -3.89
N LYS A 121 11.29 -13.88 -4.20
CA LYS A 121 11.79 -14.27 -5.53
C LYS A 121 11.44 -15.73 -5.81
N PHE A 122 11.66 -16.62 -4.84
CA PHE A 122 11.34 -18.04 -4.92
C PHE A 122 9.85 -18.25 -5.22
N TRP A 123 8.95 -17.64 -4.42
CA TRP A 123 7.51 -17.75 -4.67
C TRP A 123 7.07 -17.18 -6.01
N LYS A 124 7.75 -16.13 -6.50
CA LYS A 124 7.49 -15.57 -7.82
C LYS A 124 7.88 -16.55 -8.93
N GLN A 125 9.07 -17.15 -8.85
CA GLN A 125 9.56 -18.15 -9.82
C GLN A 125 8.60 -19.35 -9.87
N LEU A 126 8.21 -19.88 -8.72
CA LEU A 126 7.22 -20.96 -8.65
C LEU A 126 5.91 -20.60 -9.32
N LYS A 127 5.42 -19.36 -9.15
CA LYS A 127 4.18 -18.91 -9.78
C LYS A 127 4.32 -18.84 -11.31
N ASP A 128 5.47 -18.40 -11.79
CA ASP A 128 5.75 -18.28 -13.22
C ASP A 128 5.90 -19.67 -13.86
N GLU A 129 6.60 -20.60 -13.21
CA GLU A 129 6.73 -22.02 -13.62
C GLU A 129 5.39 -22.76 -13.67
N ASN A 130 4.52 -22.54 -12.67
CA ASN A 130 3.17 -23.12 -12.65
C ASN A 130 2.32 -22.63 -13.83
N LYS A 131 2.47 -21.36 -14.23
CA LYS A 131 1.77 -20.81 -15.39
C LYS A 131 2.26 -21.42 -16.70
N SER A 132 3.57 -21.66 -16.84
CA SER A 132 4.15 -22.23 -18.06
C SER A 132 3.94 -23.73 -18.20
N SER A 133 3.92 -24.47 -17.09
CA SER A 133 3.84 -25.95 -17.09
C SER A 133 2.42 -26.51 -17.03
N GLY A 134 1.39 -25.67 -16.82
CA GLY A 134 -0.01 -26.10 -16.68
C GLY A 134 -0.27 -27.06 -15.51
N THR A 135 0.74 -27.35 -14.70
CA THR A 135 0.73 -28.36 -13.64
C THR A 135 0.92 -27.65 -12.31
N SER A 136 0.00 -27.84 -11.36
CA SER A 136 0.10 -27.19 -10.05
C SER A 136 1.19 -27.84 -9.18
N LEU A 137 2.40 -27.29 -9.21
CA LEU A 137 3.52 -27.62 -8.31
C LEU A 137 3.17 -27.42 -6.83
N SER A 138 2.05 -26.75 -6.53
CA SER A 138 1.43 -26.72 -5.20
C SER A 138 1.33 -28.14 -4.60
N ARG A 139 1.07 -29.18 -5.38
CA ARG A 139 0.97 -30.55 -4.88
C ARG A 139 2.31 -31.15 -4.42
N ARG A 140 3.45 -30.68 -4.95
CA ARG A 140 4.78 -31.26 -4.70
C ARG A 140 5.48 -30.70 -3.45
N PHE A 141 5.10 -29.51 -2.99
CA PHE A 141 5.67 -28.93 -1.75
C PHE A 141 5.02 -29.48 -0.48
N TYR A 142 3.70 -29.74 -0.49
CA TYR A 142 3.02 -30.36 0.66
C TYR A 142 3.41 -31.82 0.90
N THR A 143 3.86 -32.54 -0.13
CA THR A 143 4.33 -33.92 0.00
C THR A 143 5.72 -34.01 0.64
N ILE A 144 6.54 -32.98 0.50
CA ILE A 144 7.88 -32.95 1.10
C ILE A 144 7.78 -32.92 2.63
N ASP A 145 6.84 -32.13 3.18
CA ASP A 145 6.62 -32.06 4.64
C ASP A 145 6.12 -33.39 5.24
N GLU A 146 5.38 -34.20 4.48
CA GLU A 146 4.93 -35.54 4.89
C GLU A 146 6.10 -36.55 4.89
N ASP A 147 6.94 -36.52 3.87
CA ASP A 147 8.13 -37.39 3.76
C ASP A 147 9.19 -37.06 4.85
N TYR A 148 9.36 -35.78 5.21
CA TYR A 148 10.26 -35.40 6.30
C TYR A 148 9.74 -35.82 7.69
N LYS A 149 8.42 -35.78 7.92
CA LYS A 149 7.83 -36.26 9.19
C LYS A 149 8.00 -37.77 9.40
N SER A 150 7.87 -38.55 8.33
CA SER A 150 8.03 -40.01 8.38
C SER A 150 9.45 -40.47 8.76
N GLN A 151 10.46 -39.61 8.60
CA GLN A 151 11.85 -39.93 8.96
C GLN A 151 12.16 -39.77 10.46
N PHE A 152 11.32 -39.06 11.23
CA PHE A 152 11.52 -38.83 12.67
C PHE A 152 10.54 -39.62 13.56
N GLU A 153 9.64 -40.42 12.98
CA GLU A 153 8.67 -41.28 13.68
C GLU A 153 9.10 -42.77 13.76
N LYS A 154 10.40 -43.08 13.67
CA LYS A 154 10.96 -44.42 13.95
C LYS A 154 11.79 -44.42 15.23
#